data_AF-A0A9N7CLL4-F1
#
_entry.id   AF-A0A9N7CLL4-F1
#
_cell.length_a   1.000
_cell.length_b   1.000
_cell.length_c   1.000
_cell.angle_alpha   90.00
_cell.angle_beta   90.00
_cell.angle_gamma   90.00
#
_symmetry.space_group_name_H-M   'P 1'
#
loop_
_entity.id
_entity.type
_entity.pdbx_description
1 polymer ?
#
loop_
_entity_poly.entity_id
_entity_poly.type
_entity_poly.pdbx_seq_one_letter_code
_entity_poly.pdbx_strand_id
1 'polypeptide(L)'
;MTDILGVYYGTGNTVTQSGSYTLDPGGVLGLLSPADMTVSSADGTPVDATINLAGLLDLPVTAAATFTITAEKNTVVTVSASAVNALTTTTLDANGGTVALAGGLLNAASGVTINLTNGGTFNGSGIISALAGATINFGSGGGTLNLAGSSTGIALLSGVSINNFGSGDSIIVENDGVPATVTGISYNGLFGTSTLTFSNGDTLALQGQYQDTDPQAAGYVSTVPDADGEGTVLVCFLAGSMIRTPGADIAVEDLCAGDTITVMVNGAPEPRTITWAGRAHATVHPELPDDEAGYPVRILKDAISEGVPYKDMLITAEHCLYFEGRFVPARMLVNHTSIFYDHTITSYDYYHIETQEHAVIIADGMLTESYLDTGNRRAFRQKDNVVLLSGSRNLTWAHAAAPLDVSPGFVEPLFRQIAARAAAAGHAPQAETTALTDEADLHLMTQAGAIIHKMREANGFAFFMIPPGVETVRIMSRTSRPSDTIGPYIDDRRQLGVLVKDIRLFEGSVARPITTHLANEAPEGWYDGWYAPENVPCRWTDGQATVDLGPRHPTLMGLLCLEILAGGPYVIRSAPQPQSLTA
;
A
#
# COMPACT_ATOMS: atom_id res chain seq x y z
N MET A 1 -2.92 -1.43 36.13
CA MET A 1 -3.49 -1.98 37.38
C MET A 1 -5.00 -2.00 37.17
N THR A 2 -5.58 -3.17 36.94
CA THR A 2 -7.00 -3.33 36.61
C THR A 2 -7.85 -3.14 37.86
N ASP A 3 -8.74 -2.15 37.85
CA ASP A 3 -9.77 -2.02 38.88
C ASP A 3 -11.15 -2.34 38.31
N ILE A 4 -12.04 -2.78 39.19
CA ILE A 4 -13.23 -3.63 38.98
C ILE A 4 -14.37 -2.97 38.14
N LEU A 5 -14.10 -1.90 37.37
CA LEU A 5 -15.12 -1.06 36.72
C LEU A 5 -14.87 -0.75 35.23
N GLY A 6 -13.95 -1.44 34.55
CA GLY A 6 -13.69 -1.20 33.12
C GLY A 6 -12.99 0.13 32.83
N VAL A 7 -12.26 0.67 33.80
CA VAL A 7 -11.47 1.91 33.69
C VAL A 7 -9.99 1.56 33.52
N TYR A 8 -9.36 2.13 32.50
CA TYR A 8 -7.96 1.97 32.14
C TYR A 8 -7.22 3.29 32.31
N TYR A 9 -5.98 3.21 32.79
CA TYR A 9 -5.15 4.37 33.10
C TYR A 9 -3.82 4.33 32.35
N GLY A 10 -3.36 5.48 31.86
CA GLY A 10 -2.06 5.62 31.23
C GLY A 10 -1.90 4.80 29.95
N THR A 11 -0.67 4.34 29.66
CA THR A 11 -0.28 3.76 28.37
C THR A 11 -0.17 2.23 28.35
N GLY A 12 -0.24 1.63 27.17
CA GLY A 12 -0.03 0.20 26.93
C GLY A 12 -1.24 -0.68 27.28
N ASN A 13 -2.45 -0.13 27.20
CA ASN A 13 -3.66 -0.88 27.47
C ASN A 13 -4.09 -1.66 26.22
N THR A 14 -4.48 -2.91 26.40
CA THR A 14 -5.05 -3.73 25.32
C THR A 14 -6.36 -4.36 25.77
N VAL A 15 -7.39 -4.26 24.94
CA VAL A 15 -8.68 -4.92 25.14
C VAL A 15 -8.96 -5.87 24.00
N THR A 16 -9.37 -7.09 24.34
CA THR A 16 -9.62 -8.16 23.37
C THR A 16 -11.05 -8.71 23.45
N GLN A 17 -11.93 -8.01 24.15
CA GLN A 17 -13.32 -8.41 24.35
C GLN A 17 -14.23 -7.24 23.98
N SER A 18 -15.42 -7.57 23.46
CA SER A 18 -16.44 -6.56 23.19
C SER A 18 -16.98 -5.98 24.50
N GLY A 19 -17.21 -4.68 24.54
CA GLY A 19 -17.66 -4.02 25.77
C GLY A 19 -17.50 -2.51 25.77
N SER A 20 -17.83 -1.90 26.90
CA SER A 20 -17.65 -0.47 27.12
C SER A 20 -16.53 -0.27 28.14
N TYR A 21 -15.57 0.57 27.78
CA TYR A 21 -14.36 0.85 28.53
C TYR A 21 -14.23 2.36 28.75
N THR A 22 -13.57 2.75 29.83
CA THR A 22 -13.22 4.14 30.10
C THR A 22 -11.70 4.27 30.05
N LEU A 23 -11.19 5.22 29.29
CA LEU A 23 -9.76 5.55 29.24
C LEU A 23 -9.53 6.87 29.95
N ASP A 24 -8.72 6.83 31.02
CA ASP A 24 -8.38 7.97 31.85
C ASP A 24 -6.87 8.24 31.77
N PRO A 25 -6.44 9.46 31.39
CA PRO A 25 -5.02 9.79 31.30
C PRO A 25 -4.32 9.76 32.66
N GLY A 26 -5.06 9.84 33.77
CA GLY A 26 -4.53 9.98 35.12
C GLY A 26 -3.83 11.33 35.33
N GLY A 27 -3.68 11.75 36.59
CA GLY A 27 -3.01 13.00 36.91
C GLY A 27 -2.28 12.98 38.25
N VAL A 28 -1.06 13.55 38.27
CA VAL A 28 -0.29 13.82 39.48
C VAL A 28 0.08 15.30 39.48
N LEU A 29 -0.29 16.04 40.54
CA LEU A 29 0.07 17.45 40.72
C LEU A 29 -0.36 18.39 39.57
N GLY A 30 -1.48 18.10 38.88
CA GLY A 30 -2.02 18.96 37.82
C GLY A 30 -1.38 18.75 36.43
N LEU A 31 -0.51 17.76 36.27
CA LEU A 31 0.00 17.29 34.98
C LEU A 31 -0.68 15.96 34.62
N LEU A 32 -1.08 15.82 33.36
CA LEU A 32 -1.73 14.63 32.81
C LEU A 32 -0.72 13.79 32.05
N SER A 33 -0.81 12.47 32.20
CA SER A 33 -0.04 11.52 31.37
C SER A 33 -0.78 11.22 30.07
N PRO A 34 -0.07 10.81 29.00
CA PRO A 34 -0.71 10.21 27.83
C PRO A 34 -1.48 8.94 28.22
N ALA A 35 -2.56 8.67 27.52
CA ALA A 35 -3.34 7.46 27.65
C ALA A 35 -3.47 6.78 26.28
N ASP A 36 -3.22 5.48 26.21
CA ASP A 36 -3.49 4.72 24.99
C ASP A 36 -4.27 3.43 25.25
N MET A 37 -5.03 3.02 24.25
CA MET A 37 -5.76 1.77 24.24
C MET A 37 -5.77 1.16 22.85
N THR A 38 -5.28 -0.07 22.76
CA THR A 38 -5.37 -0.91 21.56
C THR A 38 -6.53 -1.90 21.72
N VAL A 39 -7.40 -1.96 20.72
CA VAL A 39 -8.45 -2.99 20.60
C VAL A 39 -7.97 -4.00 19.58
N SER A 40 -7.84 -5.26 20.00
CA SER A 40 -7.29 -6.33 19.16
C SER A 40 -8.11 -7.61 19.26
N SER A 41 -8.08 -8.41 18.18
CA SER A 41 -8.72 -9.72 18.12
C SER A 41 -7.67 -10.82 18.24
N ALA A 42 -7.60 -11.49 19.40
CA ALA A 42 -6.56 -12.49 19.67
C ALA A 42 -6.78 -13.82 18.91
N ASP A 43 -8.02 -14.14 18.55
CA ASP A 43 -8.43 -15.39 17.92
C ASP A 43 -9.11 -15.20 16.55
N GLY A 44 -9.13 -13.96 16.05
CA GLY A 44 -9.79 -13.58 14.80
C GLY A 44 -11.29 -13.33 14.93
N THR A 45 -11.89 -13.44 16.12
CA THR A 45 -13.31 -13.10 16.33
C THR A 45 -13.54 -11.58 16.32
N PRO A 46 -14.70 -11.11 15.81
CA PRO A 46 -15.02 -9.69 15.83
C PRO A 46 -15.10 -9.12 17.25
N VAL A 47 -14.43 -7.99 17.49
CA VAL A 47 -14.44 -7.26 18.77
C VAL A 47 -15.07 -5.89 18.59
N ASP A 48 -16.16 -5.62 19.31
CA ASP A 48 -16.87 -4.33 19.31
C ASP A 48 -16.65 -3.61 20.64
N ALA A 49 -15.80 -2.59 20.64
CA ALA A 49 -15.44 -1.84 21.83
C ALA A 49 -15.97 -0.40 21.77
N THR A 50 -16.56 0.08 22.86
CA THR A 50 -16.83 1.51 23.08
C THR A 50 -15.81 2.06 24.06
N ILE A 51 -15.04 3.07 23.66
CA ILE A 51 -14.03 3.72 24.49
C ILE A 51 -14.53 5.10 24.87
N ASN A 52 -14.86 5.28 26.15
CA ASN A 52 -15.26 6.55 26.72
C ASN A 52 -14.01 7.25 27.25
N LEU A 53 -13.66 8.40 26.68
CA LEU A 53 -12.59 9.24 27.22
C LEU A 53 -13.12 9.93 28.48
N ALA A 54 -12.43 9.75 29.60
CA ALA A 54 -12.82 10.36 30.86
C ALA A 54 -12.81 11.90 30.74
N GLY A 55 -13.91 12.54 31.15
CA GLY A 55 -14.11 13.99 31.01
C GLY A 55 -13.17 14.79 31.91
N LEU A 56 -12.50 15.80 31.34
CA LEU A 56 -11.49 16.64 32.02
C LEU A 56 -12.04 17.93 32.65
N LEU A 57 -13.36 18.07 32.76
CA LEU A 57 -14.02 19.34 33.13
C LEU A 57 -13.68 19.87 34.54
N ASP A 58 -13.25 19.01 35.47
CA ASP A 58 -12.89 19.42 36.83
C ASP A 58 -11.39 19.76 37.00
N LEU A 59 -10.60 19.66 35.93
CA LEU A 59 -9.17 19.94 35.95
C LEU A 59 -8.88 21.38 35.50
N PRO A 60 -7.87 22.05 36.08
CA PRO A 60 -7.54 23.42 35.72
C PRO A 60 -7.27 23.50 34.20
N VAL A 61 -7.86 24.53 33.58
CA VAL A 61 -8.02 24.78 32.12
C VAL A 61 -6.72 24.72 31.28
N THR A 62 -5.56 24.50 31.92
CA THR A 62 -4.23 24.49 31.32
C THR A 62 -3.61 23.11 31.07
N ALA A 63 -4.25 22.00 31.51
CA ALA A 63 -3.70 20.67 31.33
C ALA A 63 -4.13 20.06 29.97
N ALA A 64 -3.17 19.84 29.07
CA ALA A 64 -3.37 19.13 27.80
C ALA A 64 -3.36 17.61 28.04
N ALA A 65 -4.38 16.91 27.54
CA ALA A 65 -4.46 15.44 27.58
C ALA A 65 -4.17 14.87 26.20
N THR A 66 -3.45 13.75 26.14
CA THR A 66 -3.21 13.03 24.89
C THR A 66 -3.82 11.63 24.98
N PHE A 67 -4.69 11.31 24.03
CA PHE A 67 -5.31 10.00 23.89
C PHE A 67 -4.90 9.37 22.56
N THR A 68 -4.49 8.10 22.59
CA THR A 68 -4.26 7.32 21.37
C THR A 68 -5.13 6.06 21.41
N ILE A 69 -5.98 5.89 20.40
CA ILE A 69 -6.85 4.73 20.29
C ILE A 69 -6.51 4.00 19.01
N THR A 70 -6.20 2.71 19.12
CA THR A 70 -5.88 1.87 17.97
C THR A 70 -6.92 0.77 17.81
N ALA A 71 -7.50 0.66 16.62
CA ALA A 71 -8.38 -0.42 16.20
C ALA A 71 -7.63 -1.35 15.24
N GLU A 72 -7.27 -2.55 15.70
CA GLU A 72 -6.62 -3.55 14.85
C GLU A 72 -7.64 -4.34 14.01
N LYS A 73 -7.14 -5.22 13.14
CA LYS A 73 -7.95 -6.10 12.28
C LYS A 73 -9.06 -6.82 13.05
N ASN A 74 -10.24 -6.92 12.42
CA ASN A 74 -11.46 -7.52 12.98
C ASN A 74 -12.02 -6.81 14.22
N THR A 75 -11.71 -5.52 14.41
CA THR A 75 -12.28 -4.73 15.51
C THR A 75 -13.11 -3.55 15.02
N VAL A 76 -14.12 -3.18 15.79
CA VAL A 76 -14.89 -1.95 15.64
C VAL A 76 -14.80 -1.18 16.94
N VAL A 77 -14.28 0.03 16.87
CA VAL A 77 -14.04 0.88 18.03
C VAL A 77 -14.86 2.16 17.90
N THR A 78 -15.82 2.33 18.80
CA THR A 78 -16.58 3.56 18.93
C THR A 78 -15.98 4.42 20.03
N VAL A 79 -15.45 5.59 19.69
CA VAL A 79 -14.87 6.52 20.66
C VAL A 79 -15.90 7.59 21.01
N SER A 80 -16.16 7.75 22.30
CA SER A 80 -17.08 8.74 22.86
C SER A 80 -16.37 9.58 23.90
N ALA A 81 -16.80 10.83 24.08
CA ALA A 81 -16.42 11.61 25.24
C ALA A 81 -17.62 12.47 25.68
N SER A 82 -17.81 12.64 26.98
CA SER A 82 -18.89 13.47 27.52
C SER A 82 -18.54 14.96 27.49
N ALA A 83 -17.26 15.30 27.63
CA ALA A 83 -16.67 16.62 27.41
C ALA A 83 -15.14 16.55 27.32
N VAL A 84 -14.56 17.16 26.29
CA VAL A 84 -13.11 17.26 26.07
C VAL A 84 -12.68 18.72 26.08
N ASN A 85 -11.55 19.02 26.72
CA ASN A 85 -10.96 20.36 26.71
C ASN A 85 -10.41 20.66 25.29
N ALA A 86 -10.42 21.91 24.87
CA ALA A 86 -9.88 22.34 23.56
C ALA A 86 -8.38 22.08 23.39
N LEU A 87 -7.66 21.79 24.48
CA LEU A 87 -6.23 21.42 24.49
C LEU A 87 -6.00 19.89 24.45
N THR A 88 -7.06 19.09 24.31
CA THR A 88 -6.94 17.63 24.21
C THR A 88 -6.56 17.23 22.78
N THR A 89 -5.50 16.44 22.64
CA THR A 89 -5.11 15.81 21.37
C THR A 89 -5.57 14.36 21.37
N THR A 90 -6.27 13.94 20.32
CA THR A 90 -6.77 12.56 20.18
C THR A 90 -6.28 11.97 18.87
N THR A 91 -5.47 10.92 18.96
CA THR A 91 -5.05 10.13 17.80
C THR A 91 -5.92 8.88 17.70
N LEU A 92 -6.47 8.64 16.51
CA LEU A 92 -7.31 7.50 16.18
C LEU A 92 -6.65 6.71 15.05
N ASP A 93 -6.11 5.54 15.38
CA ASP A 93 -5.42 4.67 14.44
C ASP A 93 -6.35 3.52 14.04
N ALA A 94 -6.90 3.58 12.82
CA ALA A 94 -7.57 2.43 12.22
C ALA A 94 -6.52 1.60 11.46
N ASN A 95 -6.08 0.50 12.05
CA ASN A 95 -5.06 -0.40 11.51
C ASN A 95 -5.70 -1.74 11.10
N GLY A 96 -6.37 -1.75 9.94
CA GLY A 96 -7.21 -2.86 9.48
C GLY A 96 -8.53 -3.06 10.24
N GLY A 97 -8.75 -2.31 11.33
CA GLY A 97 -10.01 -2.22 12.07
C GLY A 97 -10.87 -1.01 11.67
N THR A 98 -12.04 -0.86 12.29
CA THR A 98 -12.93 0.28 12.10
C THR A 98 -12.94 1.19 13.33
N VAL A 99 -12.78 2.50 13.15
CA VAL A 99 -12.98 3.51 14.19
C VAL A 99 -14.19 4.37 13.84
N ALA A 100 -15.07 4.61 14.82
CA ALA A 100 -16.21 5.51 14.71
C ALA A 100 -16.22 6.49 15.89
N LEU A 101 -16.82 7.66 15.69
CA LEU A 101 -17.08 8.61 16.77
C LEU A 101 -18.54 8.55 17.21
N ALA A 102 -18.78 8.57 18.52
CA ALA A 102 -20.09 8.75 19.12
C ALA A 102 -20.18 10.09 19.90
N GLY A 103 -21.41 10.61 20.03
CA GLY A 103 -21.70 12.00 20.43
C GLY A 103 -20.98 12.51 21.69
N GLY A 104 -20.50 13.76 21.60
CA GLY A 104 -19.93 14.55 22.72
C GLY A 104 -18.50 15.04 22.51
N LEU A 105 -17.78 14.57 21.48
CA LEU A 105 -16.51 15.16 20.99
C LEU A 105 -16.72 16.50 20.22
N LEU A 106 -17.87 17.14 20.40
CA LEU A 106 -18.46 18.14 19.50
C LEU A 106 -17.87 19.57 19.61
N ASN A 107 -16.78 19.77 20.36
CA ASN A 107 -16.18 21.10 20.54
C ASN A 107 -14.64 21.11 20.63
N ALA A 108 -13.95 20.00 20.32
CA ALA A 108 -12.48 19.90 20.41
C ALA A 108 -11.87 19.32 19.11
N ALA A 109 -12.39 19.71 17.94
CA ALA A 109 -11.93 19.22 16.65
C ALA A 109 -10.49 19.67 16.30
N SER A 110 -10.00 20.74 16.93
CA SER A 110 -8.59 21.14 16.90
C SER A 110 -7.76 20.20 17.78
N GLY A 111 -7.21 19.14 17.18
CA GLY A 111 -6.34 18.16 17.85
C GLY A 111 -6.69 16.70 17.57
N VAL A 112 -7.67 16.41 16.71
CA VAL A 112 -7.96 15.03 16.29
C VAL A 112 -7.10 14.66 15.08
N THR A 113 -6.29 13.61 15.21
CA THR A 113 -5.54 12.99 14.13
C THR A 113 -6.10 11.60 13.87
N ILE A 114 -6.47 11.31 12.63
CA ILE A 114 -6.97 10.00 12.20
C ILE A 114 -5.92 9.40 11.26
N ASN A 115 -5.40 8.23 11.59
CA ASN A 115 -4.50 7.48 10.73
C ASN A 115 -5.22 6.23 10.22
N LEU A 116 -5.19 6.04 8.90
CA LEU A 116 -5.82 4.92 8.21
C LEU A 116 -4.71 4.07 7.59
N THR A 117 -4.52 2.85 8.08
CA THR A 117 -3.49 1.91 7.61
C THR A 117 -4.03 0.49 7.47
N ASN A 118 -3.41 -0.32 6.61
CA ASN A 118 -3.68 -1.75 6.44
C ASN A 118 -5.17 -2.10 6.22
N GLY A 119 -5.90 -1.29 5.46
CA GLY A 119 -7.34 -1.44 5.17
C GLY A 119 -8.25 -0.88 6.26
N GLY A 120 -7.71 -0.09 7.19
CA GLY A 120 -8.45 0.51 8.29
C GLY A 120 -9.53 1.48 7.81
N THR A 121 -10.65 1.52 8.53
CA THR A 121 -11.81 2.35 8.17
C THR A 121 -12.11 3.35 9.27
N PHE A 122 -12.27 4.63 8.92
CA PHE A 122 -12.92 5.61 9.79
C PHE A 122 -14.35 5.83 9.34
N ASN A 123 -15.31 5.64 10.23
CA ASN A 123 -16.73 5.83 9.99
C ASN A 123 -17.22 7.11 10.69
N GLY A 124 -17.39 8.17 9.89
CA GLY A 124 -17.86 9.48 10.34
C GLY A 124 -19.38 9.67 10.25
N SER A 125 -20.16 8.63 9.97
CA SER A 125 -21.61 8.73 9.80
C SER A 125 -22.28 9.40 11.02
N GLY A 126 -22.84 10.60 10.82
CA GLY A 126 -23.63 11.33 11.83
C GLY A 126 -22.91 12.41 12.66
N ILE A 127 -21.59 12.61 12.54
CA ILE A 127 -20.83 13.61 13.34
C ILE A 127 -19.75 14.34 12.52
N ILE A 128 -20.05 14.67 11.26
CA ILE A 128 -19.08 15.28 10.32
C ILE A 128 -18.61 16.68 10.74
N SER A 129 -19.43 17.45 11.46
CA SER A 129 -19.01 18.73 12.03
C SER A 129 -17.87 18.61 13.06
N ALA A 130 -17.69 17.45 13.70
CA ALA A 130 -16.61 17.22 14.66
C ALA A 130 -15.24 17.02 14.01
N LEU A 131 -15.19 16.87 12.68
CA LEU A 131 -13.93 16.76 11.94
C LEU A 131 -13.39 18.13 11.50
N ALA A 132 -14.11 19.24 11.70
CA ALA A 132 -13.63 20.56 11.29
C ALA A 132 -12.29 20.94 11.97
N GLY A 133 -11.17 20.84 11.24
CA GLY A 133 -9.81 21.03 11.79
C GLY A 133 -9.06 19.75 12.16
N ALA A 134 -9.60 18.57 11.85
CA ALA A 134 -8.93 17.29 12.02
C ALA A 134 -7.84 17.08 10.95
N THR A 135 -6.84 16.28 11.29
CA THR A 135 -5.86 15.76 10.32
C THR A 135 -6.19 14.31 10.01
N ILE A 136 -6.29 13.97 8.73
CA ILE A 136 -6.52 12.60 8.27
C ILE A 136 -5.32 12.19 7.43
N ASN A 137 -4.64 11.13 7.84
CA ASN A 137 -3.49 10.57 7.15
C ASN A 137 -3.84 9.19 6.63
N PHE A 138 -3.66 8.99 5.34
CA PHE A 138 -3.60 7.66 4.76
C PHE A 138 -2.17 7.13 4.85
N GLY A 139 -2.02 5.85 5.20
CA GLY A 139 -0.73 5.18 5.26
C GLY A 139 -0.74 3.86 4.47
N SER A 140 0.32 3.07 4.60
CA SER A 140 0.50 1.86 3.79
C SER A 140 -0.61 0.83 3.99
N GLY A 141 -0.94 0.10 2.92
CA GLY A 141 -1.93 -0.99 2.93
C GLY A 141 -3.38 -0.55 2.74
N GLY A 142 -3.60 0.71 2.36
CA GLY A 142 -4.91 1.28 2.04
C GLY A 142 -5.70 1.72 3.27
N GLY A 143 -6.65 2.63 3.06
CA GLY A 143 -7.54 3.14 4.10
C GLY A 143 -8.89 3.59 3.55
N THR A 144 -9.92 3.54 4.38
CA THR A 144 -11.26 4.02 4.01
C THR A 144 -11.71 5.15 4.93
N LEU A 145 -11.89 6.33 4.37
CA LEU A 145 -12.59 7.43 5.03
C LEU A 145 -14.05 7.40 4.61
N ASN A 146 -14.92 6.94 5.51
CA ASN A 146 -16.34 6.85 5.26
C ASN A 146 -17.10 8.06 5.81
N LEU A 147 -17.58 8.92 4.90
CA LEU A 147 -18.42 10.08 5.18
C LEU A 147 -19.90 9.83 4.78
N ALA A 148 -20.25 8.59 4.42
CA ALA A 148 -21.62 8.18 4.14
C ALA A 148 -22.50 8.37 5.38
N GLY A 149 -23.51 9.24 5.31
CA GLY A 149 -24.38 9.55 6.45
C GLY A 149 -24.34 11.01 6.92
N SER A 150 -23.65 11.91 6.20
CA SER A 150 -23.88 13.35 6.35
C SER A 150 -25.25 13.71 5.79
N SER A 151 -26.15 14.21 6.63
CA SER A 151 -27.30 15.01 6.20
C SER A 151 -26.94 16.50 6.10
N THR A 152 -25.68 16.86 6.37
CA THR A 152 -25.24 18.22 6.70
C THR A 152 -24.14 18.78 5.78
N GLY A 153 -23.68 18.01 4.79
CA GLY A 153 -22.73 18.44 3.74
C GLY A 153 -21.27 18.45 4.18
N ILE A 154 -20.36 18.14 3.25
CA ILE A 154 -18.89 18.16 3.44
C ILE A 154 -18.37 19.59 3.65
N ALA A 155 -19.11 20.62 3.25
CA ALA A 155 -18.71 22.02 3.48
C ALA A 155 -18.45 22.37 4.96
N LEU A 156 -18.97 21.56 5.91
CA LEU A 156 -18.68 21.68 7.33
C LEU A 156 -17.29 21.14 7.74
N LEU A 157 -16.57 20.46 6.84
CA LEU A 157 -15.17 20.02 7.00
C LEU A 157 -14.15 21.11 6.70
N SER A 158 -14.54 22.39 6.63
CA SER A 158 -13.62 23.48 6.37
C SER A 158 -12.44 23.45 7.37
N GLY A 159 -11.22 23.25 6.86
CA GLY A 159 -10.01 23.16 7.68
C GLY A 159 -9.50 21.74 7.99
N VAL A 160 -10.15 20.68 7.49
CA VAL A 160 -9.55 19.33 7.51
C VAL A 160 -8.32 19.29 6.61
N SER A 161 -7.24 18.71 7.10
CA SER A 161 -6.08 18.36 6.28
C SER A 161 -6.11 16.86 5.97
N ILE A 162 -6.29 16.51 4.70
CA ILE A 162 -6.19 15.13 4.23
C ILE A 162 -4.86 14.96 3.51
N ASN A 163 -4.03 14.06 4.02
CA ASN A 163 -2.67 13.81 3.57
C ASN A 163 -2.52 12.39 3.03
N ASN A 164 -1.61 12.22 2.08
CA ASN A 164 -1.16 10.94 1.52
C ASN A 164 -2.27 10.08 0.90
N PHE A 165 -3.40 10.68 0.51
CA PHE A 165 -4.47 9.96 -0.16
C PHE A 165 -3.99 9.47 -1.53
N GLY A 166 -3.95 8.17 -1.74
CA GLY A 166 -3.34 7.54 -2.90
C GLY A 166 -3.99 6.22 -3.33
N SER A 167 -3.22 5.40 -4.04
CA SER A 167 -3.70 4.13 -4.60
C SER A 167 -4.10 3.15 -3.50
N GLY A 168 -5.29 2.54 -3.62
CA GLY A 168 -5.84 1.62 -2.61
C GLY A 168 -6.63 2.30 -1.47
N ASP A 169 -6.61 3.63 -1.41
CA ASP A 169 -7.43 4.39 -0.47
C ASP A 169 -8.83 4.67 -1.04
N SER A 170 -9.77 4.97 -0.17
CA SER A 170 -11.14 5.30 -0.55
C SER A 170 -11.72 6.38 0.34
N ILE A 171 -12.32 7.39 -0.28
CA ILE A 171 -13.20 8.35 0.39
C ILE A 171 -14.62 8.10 -0.09
N ILE A 172 -15.50 7.74 0.84
CA ILE A 172 -16.90 7.47 0.57
C ILE A 172 -17.70 8.72 0.93
N VAL A 173 -18.44 9.25 -0.04
CA VAL A 173 -19.32 10.40 0.12
C VAL A 173 -20.73 10.02 -0.34
N GLU A 174 -21.72 10.25 0.51
CA GLU A 174 -23.12 10.04 0.19
C GLU A 174 -23.98 11.25 0.58
N ASN A 175 -25.10 11.40 -0.11
CA ASN A 175 -26.16 12.34 0.19
C ASN A 175 -27.48 11.56 0.31
N ASP A 176 -28.08 11.52 1.50
CA ASP A 176 -29.33 10.81 1.78
C ASP A 176 -29.36 9.33 1.30
N GLY A 177 -28.25 8.61 1.51
CA GLY A 177 -28.10 7.21 1.11
C GLY A 177 -27.86 7.00 -0.38
N VAL A 178 -27.59 8.07 -1.12
CA VAL A 178 -27.17 8.04 -2.53
C VAL A 178 -25.70 8.46 -2.63
N PRO A 179 -24.82 7.65 -3.23
CA PRO A 179 -23.43 8.03 -3.47
C PRO A 179 -23.32 9.33 -4.28
N ALA A 180 -22.50 10.26 -3.81
CA ALA A 180 -22.18 11.49 -4.54
C ALA A 180 -21.03 11.23 -5.52
N THR A 181 -21.12 11.74 -6.74
CA THR A 181 -20.12 11.56 -7.80
C THR A 181 -19.24 12.80 -7.91
N VAL A 182 -17.97 12.65 -8.28
CA VAL A 182 -17.13 13.81 -8.59
C VAL A 182 -17.63 14.45 -9.88
N THR A 183 -17.74 15.76 -9.89
CA THR A 183 -18.21 16.59 -11.01
C THR A 183 -17.16 17.59 -11.50
N GLY A 184 -16.07 17.75 -10.74
CA GLY A 184 -14.93 18.56 -11.13
C GLY A 184 -13.81 18.50 -10.13
N ILE A 185 -12.58 18.71 -10.61
CA ILE A 185 -11.37 18.82 -9.79
C ILE A 185 -10.64 20.11 -10.20
N SER A 186 -10.20 20.89 -9.21
CA SER A 186 -9.42 22.11 -9.42
C SER A 186 -8.15 22.06 -8.57
N TYR A 187 -6.98 22.12 -9.21
CA TYR A 187 -5.69 22.18 -8.53
C TYR A 187 -5.26 23.61 -8.24
N ASN A 188 -4.74 23.86 -7.03
CA ASN A 188 -4.15 25.12 -6.62
C ASN A 188 -2.66 24.95 -6.31
N GLY A 189 -1.81 25.29 -7.27
CA GLY A 189 -0.35 25.18 -7.14
C GLY A 189 0.29 26.08 -6.09
N LEU A 190 -0.41 27.10 -5.56
CA LEU A 190 0.12 27.93 -4.46
C LEU A 190 0.05 27.21 -3.11
N PHE A 191 -0.98 26.38 -2.91
CA PHE A 191 -1.20 25.65 -1.66
C PHE A 191 -0.92 24.16 -1.78
N GLY A 192 -0.59 23.65 -2.98
CA GLY A 192 -0.35 22.23 -3.22
C GLY A 192 -1.59 21.37 -3.01
N THR A 193 -2.79 21.94 -3.15
CA THR A 193 -4.05 21.25 -2.86
C THR A 193 -4.94 21.13 -4.08
N SER A 194 -5.64 20.01 -4.22
CA SER A 194 -6.74 19.84 -5.17
C SER A 194 -8.07 19.92 -4.47
N THR A 195 -9.02 20.63 -5.07
CA THR A 195 -10.41 20.70 -4.60
C THR A 195 -11.27 19.82 -5.49
N LEU A 196 -11.89 18.80 -4.91
CA LEU A 196 -12.87 17.93 -5.55
C LEU A 196 -14.26 18.53 -5.32
N THR A 197 -15.08 18.56 -6.36
CA THR A 197 -16.47 19.02 -6.33
C THR A 197 -17.40 17.83 -6.59
N PHE A 198 -18.39 17.63 -5.75
CA PHE A 198 -19.31 16.49 -5.81
C PHE A 198 -20.68 16.87 -6.41
N SER A 199 -21.43 15.89 -6.90
CA SER A 199 -22.74 16.09 -7.55
C SER A 199 -23.84 16.60 -6.63
N ASN A 200 -23.64 16.47 -5.31
CA ASN A 200 -24.48 17.08 -4.29
C ASN A 200 -24.11 18.56 -3.99
N GLY A 201 -23.09 19.12 -4.67
CA GLY A 201 -22.61 20.48 -4.50
C GLY A 201 -21.53 20.65 -3.41
N ASP A 202 -21.15 19.57 -2.74
CA ASP A 202 -20.09 19.60 -1.74
C ASP A 202 -18.70 19.72 -2.36
N THR A 203 -17.74 20.22 -1.58
CA THR A 203 -16.33 20.26 -1.97
C THR A 203 -15.42 19.67 -0.90
N LEU A 204 -14.34 19.01 -1.32
CA LEU A 204 -13.32 18.42 -0.45
C LEU A 204 -11.93 18.84 -0.94
N ALA A 205 -11.08 19.32 -0.03
CA ALA A 205 -9.69 19.64 -0.34
C ALA A 205 -8.77 18.48 0.07
N LEU A 206 -7.88 18.09 -0.85
CA LEU A 206 -6.84 17.08 -0.64
C LEU A 206 -5.46 17.72 -0.86
N GLN A 207 -4.46 17.35 -0.06
CA GLN A 207 -3.07 17.68 -0.39
C GLN A 207 -2.59 16.81 -1.54
N GLY A 208 -2.04 17.42 -2.58
CA GLY A 208 -1.60 16.75 -3.80
C GLY A 208 -2.35 17.21 -5.05
N GLN A 209 -1.81 16.84 -6.21
CA GLN A 209 -2.40 17.09 -7.52
C GLN A 209 -3.18 15.84 -7.97
N TYR A 210 -4.45 16.04 -8.32
CA TYR A 210 -5.33 14.93 -8.72
C TYR A 210 -6.07 15.27 -10.01
N GLN A 211 -6.32 14.25 -10.85
CA GLN A 211 -7.08 14.37 -12.10
C GLN A 211 -8.31 13.45 -12.07
N ASP A 212 -9.37 13.87 -12.77
CA ASP A 212 -10.60 13.09 -12.92
C ASP A 212 -10.44 12.14 -14.13
N THR A 213 -10.34 10.84 -13.87
CA THR A 213 -10.11 9.83 -14.91
C THR A 213 -11.40 9.20 -15.45
N ASP A 214 -12.57 9.42 -14.81
CA ASP A 214 -13.89 9.04 -15.35
C ASP A 214 -15.05 9.82 -14.65
N PRO A 215 -15.58 10.91 -15.26
CA PRO A 215 -16.66 11.71 -14.69
C PRO A 215 -18.04 11.01 -14.65
N GLN A 216 -18.16 9.77 -15.14
CA GLN A 216 -19.41 8.99 -15.12
C GLN A 216 -19.36 7.76 -14.19
N ALA A 217 -18.22 7.48 -13.56
CA ALA A 217 -18.12 6.42 -12.55
C ALA A 217 -18.90 6.85 -11.28
N ALA A 218 -19.94 6.08 -10.94
CA ALA A 218 -20.73 6.35 -9.75
C ALA A 218 -19.89 6.16 -8.45
N GLY A 219 -19.40 7.28 -7.90
CA GLY A 219 -19.38 7.59 -6.47
C GLY A 219 -18.54 6.74 -5.51
N TYR A 220 -17.23 6.63 -5.76
CA TYR A 220 -16.19 6.41 -4.75
C TYR A 220 -15.01 7.25 -5.22
N VAL A 221 -14.47 8.17 -4.44
CA VAL A 221 -13.26 8.86 -4.96
C VAL A 221 -12.11 7.89 -4.85
N SER A 222 -11.68 7.38 -6.00
CA SER A 222 -10.36 6.84 -6.29
C SER A 222 -9.69 7.91 -7.16
N THR A 223 -8.68 8.58 -6.63
CA THR A 223 -7.85 9.48 -7.45
C THR A 223 -6.53 8.79 -7.72
N VAL A 224 -6.27 8.53 -8.99
CA VAL A 224 -4.94 8.12 -9.48
C VAL A 224 -4.01 9.32 -9.26
N PRO A 225 -2.91 9.19 -8.50
CA PRO A 225 -1.88 10.22 -8.47
C PRO A 225 -1.32 10.42 -9.88
N ASP A 226 -1.21 11.67 -10.33
CA ASP A 226 -0.38 11.99 -11.49
C ASP A 226 1.01 12.40 -10.97
N ALA A 227 2.02 11.70 -11.49
CA ALA A 227 3.43 11.63 -11.11
C ALA A 227 3.73 11.02 -9.71
N ASP A 228 4.35 9.83 -9.73
CA ASP A 228 5.08 9.13 -8.64
C ASP A 228 4.34 8.07 -7.77
N GLY A 229 3.34 7.32 -8.27
CA GLY A 229 2.72 6.25 -7.44
C GLY A 229 1.86 5.18 -8.12
N GLU A 230 2.48 4.42 -9.02
CA GLU A 230 2.27 3.00 -9.41
C GLU A 230 0.91 2.48 -9.91
N GLY A 231 1.00 1.79 -11.06
CA GLY A 231 -0.09 1.32 -11.90
C GLY A 231 -1.10 0.46 -11.15
N THR A 232 -2.38 0.68 -11.47
CA THR A 232 -3.44 -0.20 -11.00
C THR A 232 -3.22 -1.57 -11.62
N VAL A 233 -2.66 -2.50 -10.85
CA VAL A 233 -2.55 -3.85 -11.33
C VAL A 233 -3.88 -4.56 -11.16
N LEU A 234 -4.58 -4.69 -12.27
CA LEU A 234 -5.86 -5.37 -12.35
C LEU A 234 -5.59 -6.83 -12.67
N VAL A 235 -5.83 -7.76 -11.74
CA VAL A 235 -5.88 -9.21 -11.97
C VAL A 235 -6.96 -9.47 -13.03
N CYS A 236 -6.63 -9.86 -14.27
CA CYS A 236 -7.59 -9.99 -15.38
C CYS A 236 -7.10 -10.89 -16.52
N PHE A 237 -8.05 -11.41 -17.30
CA PHE A 237 -7.85 -12.04 -18.60
C PHE A 237 -7.92 -11.02 -19.73
N LEU A 238 -7.18 -11.23 -20.81
CA LEU A 238 -7.39 -10.47 -22.05
C LEU A 238 -8.46 -11.13 -22.94
N ALA A 239 -9.01 -10.36 -23.88
CA ALA A 239 -9.95 -10.88 -24.88
C ALA A 239 -9.39 -12.14 -25.58
N GLY A 240 -10.24 -13.14 -25.77
CA GLY A 240 -9.91 -14.40 -26.39
C GLY A 240 -9.36 -15.46 -25.44
N SER A 241 -9.19 -15.18 -24.14
CA SER A 241 -8.94 -16.23 -23.13
C SER A 241 -10.16 -17.15 -23.01
N MET A 242 -9.92 -18.46 -23.07
CA MET A 242 -10.97 -19.47 -23.17
C MET A 242 -11.20 -20.14 -21.81
N ILE A 243 -12.35 -19.90 -21.20
CA ILE A 243 -12.73 -20.44 -19.90
C ILE A 243 -13.50 -21.76 -20.08
N ARG A 244 -13.10 -22.80 -19.35
CA ARG A 244 -13.77 -24.10 -19.37
C ARG A 244 -15.18 -23.99 -18.79
N THR A 245 -16.16 -24.44 -19.58
CA THR A 245 -17.51 -24.75 -19.10
C THR A 245 -17.76 -26.26 -19.12
N PRO A 246 -18.87 -26.76 -18.53
CA PRO A 246 -19.20 -28.19 -18.58
C PRO A 246 -19.33 -28.77 -20.00
N GLY A 247 -19.62 -27.93 -21.00
CA GLY A 247 -19.82 -28.37 -22.39
C GLY A 247 -18.63 -28.10 -23.31
N ALA A 248 -18.11 -26.88 -23.31
CA ALA A 248 -17.02 -26.42 -24.17
C ALA A 248 -16.26 -25.25 -23.54
N ASP A 249 -15.11 -24.90 -24.08
CA ASP A 249 -14.42 -23.67 -23.68
C ASP A 249 -15.11 -22.47 -24.35
N ILE A 250 -15.42 -21.42 -23.57
CA ILE A 250 -16.07 -20.19 -24.02
C ILE A 250 -15.13 -19.01 -23.78
N ALA A 251 -15.07 -18.07 -24.73
CA ALA A 251 -14.26 -16.87 -24.58
C ALA A 251 -14.74 -16.02 -23.39
N VAL A 252 -13.80 -15.48 -22.61
CA VAL A 252 -14.11 -14.74 -21.38
C VAL A 252 -14.99 -13.52 -21.65
N GLU A 253 -14.84 -12.87 -22.80
CA GLU A 253 -15.65 -11.73 -23.22
C GLU A 253 -17.12 -12.09 -23.57
N ASP A 254 -17.40 -13.37 -23.77
CA ASP A 254 -18.73 -13.89 -24.10
C ASP A 254 -19.48 -14.42 -22.88
N LEU A 255 -18.79 -14.65 -21.76
CA LEU A 255 -19.39 -15.10 -20.50
C LEU A 255 -20.14 -13.96 -19.77
N CYS A 256 -21.28 -14.32 -19.19
CA CYS A 256 -22.15 -13.41 -18.44
C CYS A 256 -22.53 -14.01 -17.08
N ALA A 257 -23.04 -13.17 -16.18
CA ALA A 257 -23.59 -13.65 -14.91
C ALA A 257 -24.76 -14.63 -15.17
N GLY A 258 -24.78 -15.74 -14.45
CA GLY A 258 -25.72 -16.84 -14.65
C GLY A 258 -25.18 -18.00 -15.50
N ASP A 259 -24.11 -17.78 -16.28
CA ASP A 259 -23.45 -18.88 -17.00
C ASP A 259 -22.77 -19.84 -16.02
N THR A 260 -22.54 -21.08 -16.45
CA THR A 260 -21.90 -22.11 -15.63
C THR A 260 -20.52 -22.44 -16.17
N ILE A 261 -19.51 -22.33 -15.31
CA ILE A 261 -18.11 -22.66 -15.59
C ILE A 261 -17.72 -23.91 -14.80
N THR A 262 -16.62 -24.55 -15.22
CA THR A 262 -16.00 -25.61 -14.44
C THR A 262 -14.93 -25.03 -13.53
N VAL A 263 -15.03 -25.33 -12.25
CA VAL A 263 -14.04 -25.00 -11.23
C VAL A 263 -13.41 -26.27 -10.70
N MET A 264 -12.23 -26.16 -10.10
CA MET A 264 -11.56 -27.27 -9.42
C MET A 264 -11.75 -27.13 -7.91
N VAL A 265 -12.42 -28.11 -7.30
CA VAL A 265 -12.59 -28.20 -5.84
C VAL A 265 -11.92 -29.49 -5.37
N ASN A 266 -10.91 -29.39 -4.49
CA ASN A 266 -10.16 -30.54 -4.00
C ASN A 266 -9.62 -31.47 -5.11
N GLY A 267 -9.23 -30.89 -6.26
CA GLY A 267 -8.72 -31.63 -7.41
C GLY A 267 -9.79 -32.28 -8.31
N ALA A 268 -11.08 -32.09 -8.02
CA ALA A 268 -12.18 -32.58 -8.85
C ALA A 268 -12.87 -31.42 -9.60
N PRO A 269 -13.28 -31.62 -10.87
CA PRO A 269 -14.04 -30.62 -11.61
C PRO A 269 -15.50 -30.56 -11.12
N GLU A 270 -15.96 -29.38 -10.77
CA GLU A 270 -17.32 -29.10 -10.33
C GLU A 270 -17.93 -27.92 -11.12
N PRO A 271 -19.22 -27.93 -11.44
CA PRO A 271 -19.87 -26.77 -12.06
C PRO A 271 -20.13 -25.67 -11.02
N ARG A 272 -19.79 -24.43 -11.32
CA ARG A 272 -20.24 -23.25 -10.57
C ARG A 272 -20.82 -22.18 -11.49
N THR A 273 -21.82 -21.48 -10.97
CA THR A 273 -22.46 -20.36 -11.66
C THR A 273 -21.66 -19.09 -11.46
N ILE A 274 -21.42 -18.36 -12.55
CA ILE A 274 -20.85 -17.03 -12.54
C ILE A 274 -21.83 -16.10 -11.84
N THR A 275 -21.39 -15.47 -10.74
CA THR A 275 -22.17 -14.45 -10.03
C THR A 275 -21.95 -13.07 -10.63
N TRP A 276 -20.83 -12.88 -11.35
CA TRP A 276 -20.47 -11.63 -11.97
C TRP A 276 -19.47 -11.81 -13.11
N ALA A 277 -19.63 -10.99 -14.15
CA ALA A 277 -18.65 -10.83 -15.21
C ALA A 277 -18.44 -9.33 -15.44
N GLY A 278 -17.17 -8.92 -15.51
CA GLY A 278 -16.77 -7.52 -15.67
C GLY A 278 -15.77 -7.34 -16.80
N ARG A 279 -15.80 -6.18 -17.44
CA ARG A 279 -14.86 -5.74 -18.46
C ARG A 279 -14.33 -4.36 -18.12
N ALA A 280 -13.05 -4.11 -18.33
CA ALA A 280 -12.52 -2.76 -18.43
C ALA A 280 -11.39 -2.67 -19.45
N HIS A 281 -10.75 -1.51 -19.52
CA HIS A 281 -9.80 -1.17 -20.56
C HIS A 281 -8.51 -0.64 -19.94
N ALA A 282 -7.38 -1.16 -20.39
CA ALA A 282 -6.05 -0.75 -19.95
C ALA A 282 -5.30 -0.05 -21.08
N THR A 283 -4.49 0.95 -20.72
CA THR A 283 -3.48 1.56 -21.59
C THR A 283 -2.13 1.46 -20.87
N VAL A 284 -1.09 1.12 -21.62
CA VAL A 284 0.26 0.95 -21.08
C VAL A 284 0.93 2.29 -20.81
N HIS A 285 1.70 2.32 -19.71
CA HIS A 285 2.54 3.41 -19.23
C HIS A 285 4.02 3.04 -19.36
N PRO A 286 4.64 3.22 -20.55
CA PRO A 286 5.99 2.72 -20.84
C PRO A 286 7.11 3.39 -20.02
N GLU A 287 6.81 4.48 -19.31
CA GLU A 287 7.69 5.15 -18.36
C GLU A 287 7.88 4.39 -17.03
N LEU A 288 6.93 3.50 -16.71
CA LEU A 288 6.97 2.67 -15.51
C LEU A 288 7.75 1.37 -15.76
N PRO A 289 8.19 0.69 -14.69
CA PRO A 289 8.70 -0.67 -14.83
C PRO A 289 7.67 -1.63 -15.43
N ASP A 290 8.11 -2.66 -16.17
CA ASP A 290 7.21 -3.54 -16.94
C ASP A 290 6.06 -4.15 -16.12
N ASP A 291 6.31 -4.49 -14.85
CA ASP A 291 5.34 -5.07 -13.93
C ASP A 291 4.27 -4.09 -13.43
N GLU A 292 4.50 -2.79 -13.60
CA GLU A 292 3.62 -1.68 -13.21
C GLU A 292 3.09 -0.90 -14.43
N ALA A 293 3.77 -1.01 -15.58
CA ALA A 293 3.44 -0.33 -16.83
C ALA A 293 2.14 -0.80 -17.47
N GLY A 294 1.53 -1.86 -16.95
CA GLY A 294 0.29 -2.42 -17.49
C GLY A 294 0.50 -3.24 -18.77
N TYR A 295 1.71 -3.71 -19.07
CA TYR A 295 1.89 -4.68 -20.14
C TYR A 295 1.25 -6.02 -19.76
N PRO A 296 0.55 -6.70 -20.69
CA PRO A 296 0.06 -8.04 -20.41
C PRO A 296 1.22 -9.04 -20.40
N VAL A 297 1.13 -10.04 -19.54
CA VAL A 297 2.01 -11.20 -19.53
C VAL A 297 1.49 -12.21 -20.54
N ARG A 298 2.34 -12.55 -21.53
CA ARG A 298 2.12 -13.65 -22.45
C ARG A 298 2.78 -14.91 -21.93
N ILE A 299 1.99 -15.97 -21.83
CA ILE A 299 2.44 -17.33 -21.52
C ILE A 299 2.28 -18.13 -22.80
N LEU A 300 3.40 -18.58 -23.38
CA LEU A 300 3.36 -19.35 -24.63
C LEU A 300 2.66 -20.69 -24.42
N LYS A 301 2.08 -21.21 -25.50
CA LYS A 301 1.64 -22.60 -25.57
C LYS A 301 2.74 -23.55 -25.05
N ASP A 302 2.33 -24.55 -24.28
CA ASP A 302 3.20 -25.59 -23.73
C ASP A 302 4.27 -25.09 -22.72
N ALA A 303 4.19 -23.82 -22.27
CA ALA A 303 5.21 -23.20 -21.41
C ALA A 303 5.32 -23.83 -20.02
N ILE A 304 4.21 -24.29 -19.45
CA ILE A 304 4.16 -24.87 -18.10
C ILE A 304 4.36 -26.38 -18.16
N SER A 305 3.58 -27.06 -19.01
CA SER A 305 3.71 -28.48 -19.30
C SER A 305 3.16 -28.79 -20.69
N GLU A 306 3.20 -30.04 -21.14
CA GLU A 306 2.63 -30.40 -22.44
C GLU A 306 1.12 -30.12 -22.45
N GLY A 307 0.66 -29.28 -23.38
CA GLY A 307 -0.71 -28.83 -23.49
C GLY A 307 -1.11 -27.76 -22.47
N VAL A 308 -0.18 -27.18 -21.70
CA VAL A 308 -0.50 -26.18 -20.66
C VAL A 308 0.39 -24.94 -20.77
N PRO A 309 -0.18 -23.77 -21.12
CA PRO A 309 -1.51 -23.62 -21.74
C PRO A 309 -1.57 -24.30 -23.12
N TYR A 310 -2.75 -24.68 -23.61
CA TYR A 310 -2.89 -25.37 -24.91
C TYR A 310 -2.76 -24.42 -26.11
N LYS A 311 -2.77 -23.12 -25.84
CA LYS A 311 -2.48 -22.02 -26.76
C LYS A 311 -1.77 -20.90 -25.99
N ASP A 312 -1.28 -19.88 -26.69
CA ASP A 312 -0.76 -18.69 -26.02
C ASP A 312 -1.87 -18.02 -25.20
N MET A 313 -1.57 -17.77 -23.93
CA MET A 313 -2.45 -17.14 -22.96
C MET A 313 -1.96 -15.73 -22.66
N LEU A 314 -2.89 -14.79 -22.54
CA LEU A 314 -2.63 -13.40 -22.21
C LEU A 314 -3.41 -13.01 -20.95
N ILE A 315 -2.67 -12.61 -19.92
CA ILE A 315 -3.22 -12.18 -18.64
C ILE A 315 -2.43 -10.97 -18.13
N THR A 316 -2.96 -10.29 -17.13
CA THR A 316 -2.23 -9.19 -16.48
C THR A 316 -1.20 -9.70 -15.47
N ALA A 317 -0.27 -8.83 -15.07
CA ALA A 317 0.91 -9.17 -14.27
C ALA A 317 0.61 -9.79 -12.88
N GLU A 318 -0.46 -9.35 -12.20
CA GLU A 318 -0.85 -9.90 -10.90
C GLU A 318 -1.80 -11.08 -11.00
N HIS A 319 -2.26 -11.45 -12.20
CA HIS A 319 -3.21 -12.56 -12.31
C HIS A 319 -2.56 -13.87 -11.85
N CYS A 320 -3.19 -14.52 -10.87
CA CYS A 320 -2.59 -15.68 -10.24
C CYS A 320 -2.88 -16.97 -10.99
N LEU A 321 -1.79 -17.71 -11.20
CA LEU A 321 -1.79 -19.08 -11.68
C LEU A 321 -1.75 -20.04 -10.49
N TYR A 322 -2.42 -21.19 -10.61
CA TYR A 322 -2.51 -22.16 -9.54
C TYR A 322 -1.47 -23.28 -9.71
N PHE A 323 -0.57 -23.41 -8.72
CA PHE A 323 0.48 -24.42 -8.66
C PHE A 323 0.46 -25.10 -7.30
N GLU A 324 0.41 -26.44 -7.29
CA GLU A 324 0.64 -27.24 -6.08
C GLU A 324 -0.16 -26.80 -4.83
N GLY A 325 -1.41 -26.36 -5.01
CA GLY A 325 -2.25 -25.90 -3.90
C GLY A 325 -2.16 -24.41 -3.58
N ARG A 326 -1.44 -23.61 -4.36
CA ARG A 326 -1.11 -22.21 -4.08
C ARG A 326 -1.32 -21.34 -5.32
N PHE A 327 -1.63 -20.08 -5.09
CA PHE A 327 -1.69 -19.06 -6.13
C PHE A 327 -0.36 -18.33 -6.25
N VAL A 328 0.12 -18.14 -7.47
CA VAL A 328 1.37 -17.44 -7.81
C VAL A 328 1.09 -16.40 -8.89
N PRO A 329 1.40 -15.11 -8.67
CA PRO A 329 1.22 -14.08 -9.68
C PRO A 329 2.06 -14.33 -10.94
N ALA A 330 1.50 -14.04 -12.12
CA ALA A 330 2.16 -14.27 -13.40
C ALA A 330 3.51 -13.55 -13.54
N ARG A 331 3.65 -12.31 -13.03
CA ARG A 331 4.92 -11.55 -13.07
C ARG A 331 6.08 -12.33 -12.49
N MET A 332 5.83 -13.12 -11.45
CA MET A 332 6.89 -13.81 -10.71
C MET A 332 7.47 -15.00 -11.47
N LEU A 333 6.81 -15.38 -12.57
CA LEU A 333 7.19 -16.48 -13.44
C LEU A 333 7.75 -15.99 -14.79
N VAL A 334 7.87 -14.66 -15.00
CA VAL A 334 8.38 -14.06 -16.24
C VAL A 334 9.85 -14.41 -16.43
N ASN A 335 10.13 -15.32 -17.36
CA ASN A 335 11.48 -15.80 -17.66
C ASN A 335 12.08 -15.19 -18.94
N HIS A 336 11.41 -14.18 -19.50
CA HIS A 336 11.78 -13.48 -20.74
C HIS A 336 11.96 -14.42 -21.95
N THR A 337 11.36 -15.60 -21.93
CA THR A 337 11.43 -16.59 -23.03
C THR A 337 10.05 -17.16 -23.31
N SER A 338 9.58 -18.11 -22.49
CA SER A 338 8.24 -18.70 -22.62
C SER A 338 7.15 -17.93 -21.86
N ILE A 339 7.54 -17.10 -20.89
CA ILE A 339 6.66 -16.20 -20.15
C ILE A 339 7.32 -14.82 -20.13
N PHE A 340 6.64 -13.81 -20.68
CA PHE A 340 7.21 -12.47 -20.86
C PHE A 340 6.13 -11.39 -20.97
N TYR A 341 6.49 -10.15 -20.67
CA TYR A 341 5.66 -8.98 -20.95
C TYR A 341 5.58 -8.74 -22.44
N ASP A 342 4.37 -8.66 -22.99
CA ASP A 342 4.18 -8.43 -24.42
C ASP A 342 4.16 -6.94 -24.74
N HIS A 343 5.33 -6.38 -25.04
CA HIS A 343 5.49 -4.98 -25.41
C HIS A 343 4.82 -4.60 -26.75
N THR A 344 4.32 -5.56 -27.53
CA THR A 344 3.57 -5.27 -28.76
C THR A 344 2.12 -4.83 -28.49
N ILE A 345 1.64 -5.05 -27.26
CA ILE A 345 0.28 -4.69 -26.84
C ILE A 345 0.37 -3.50 -25.89
N THR A 346 -0.05 -2.31 -26.37
CA THR A 346 -0.01 -1.06 -25.59
C THR A 346 -1.37 -0.59 -25.09
N SER A 347 -2.45 -1.28 -25.49
CA SER A 347 -3.83 -1.01 -25.07
C SER A 347 -4.67 -2.26 -25.33
N TYR A 348 -5.52 -2.62 -24.38
CA TYR A 348 -6.34 -3.83 -24.47
C TYR A 348 -7.58 -3.77 -23.56
N ASP A 349 -8.62 -4.49 -23.98
CA ASP A 349 -9.73 -4.82 -23.10
C ASP A 349 -9.37 -6.03 -22.25
N TYR A 350 -9.79 -5.99 -21.00
CA TYR A 350 -9.57 -7.06 -20.05
C TYR A 350 -10.87 -7.40 -19.31
N TYR A 351 -10.96 -8.65 -18.86
CA TYR A 351 -12.17 -9.27 -18.37
C TYR A 351 -11.90 -10.07 -17.09
N HIS A 352 -12.91 -10.17 -16.24
CA HIS A 352 -12.91 -11.13 -15.15
C HIS A 352 -14.29 -11.70 -14.89
N ILE A 353 -14.30 -12.90 -14.32
CA ILE A 353 -15.51 -13.58 -13.86
C ILE A 353 -15.38 -13.95 -12.37
N GLU A 354 -16.46 -13.80 -11.62
CA GLU A 354 -16.58 -14.14 -10.21
C GLU A 354 -17.57 -15.30 -10.04
N THR A 355 -17.31 -16.13 -9.04
CA THR A 355 -18.22 -17.16 -8.55
C THR A 355 -18.62 -16.86 -7.11
N GLN A 356 -19.65 -17.52 -6.58
CA GLN A 356 -20.14 -17.26 -5.22
C GLN A 356 -19.07 -17.37 -4.12
N GLU A 357 -18.08 -18.22 -4.30
CA GLU A 357 -16.83 -18.21 -3.53
C GLU A 357 -15.68 -18.11 -4.52
N HIS A 358 -14.55 -17.57 -4.09
CA HIS A 358 -13.33 -17.60 -4.87
C HIS A 358 -13.01 -19.06 -5.25
N ALA A 359 -12.58 -19.28 -6.49
CA ALA A 359 -12.45 -20.62 -7.04
C ALA A 359 -11.20 -20.74 -7.92
N VAL A 360 -10.69 -21.96 -8.03
CA VAL A 360 -9.70 -22.31 -9.06
C VAL A 360 -10.47 -22.63 -10.34
N ILE A 361 -10.22 -21.89 -11.41
CA ILE A 361 -10.88 -22.07 -12.72
C ILE A 361 -9.88 -22.54 -13.76
N ILE A 362 -10.38 -23.01 -14.91
CA ILE A 362 -9.54 -23.46 -16.02
C ILE A 362 -9.66 -22.46 -17.17
N ALA A 363 -8.56 -21.79 -17.52
CA ALA A 363 -8.46 -20.81 -18.60
C ALA A 363 -7.33 -21.22 -19.56
N ASP A 364 -7.61 -21.37 -20.85
CA ASP A 364 -6.64 -21.81 -21.87
C ASP A 364 -5.92 -23.13 -21.51
N GLY A 365 -6.56 -23.98 -20.70
CA GLY A 365 -6.02 -25.23 -20.17
C GLY A 365 -5.19 -25.08 -18.89
N MET A 366 -4.93 -23.85 -18.43
CA MET A 366 -4.20 -23.52 -17.21
C MET A 366 -5.15 -23.36 -16.02
N LEU A 367 -4.72 -23.80 -14.84
CA LEU A 367 -5.43 -23.52 -13.59
C LEU A 367 -5.11 -22.11 -13.12
N THR A 368 -6.15 -21.31 -12.88
CA THR A 368 -6.06 -19.88 -12.56
C THR A 368 -7.10 -19.51 -11.51
N GLU A 369 -7.06 -18.27 -11.04
CA GLU A 369 -8.02 -17.76 -10.07
C GLU A 369 -9.31 -17.23 -10.73
N SER A 370 -10.45 -17.36 -10.03
CA SER A 370 -11.64 -16.53 -10.31
C SER A 370 -11.48 -15.16 -9.66
N TYR A 371 -12.44 -14.26 -9.86
CA TYR A 371 -12.36 -12.94 -9.28
C TYR A 371 -12.47 -13.04 -7.75
N LEU A 372 -11.48 -12.54 -7.02
CA LEU A 372 -11.61 -12.29 -5.59
C LEU A 372 -12.04 -10.85 -5.39
N ASP A 373 -13.29 -10.63 -4.96
CA ASP A 373 -13.84 -9.30 -4.72
C ASP A 373 -13.24 -8.67 -3.46
N THR A 374 -12.01 -8.17 -3.57
CA THR A 374 -11.30 -7.40 -2.54
C THR A 374 -11.73 -5.93 -2.51
N GLY A 375 -12.80 -5.56 -3.25
CA GLY A 375 -13.36 -4.21 -3.28
C GLY A 375 -13.09 -3.42 -4.58
N ASN A 376 -12.34 -4.00 -5.54
CA ASN A 376 -11.98 -3.40 -6.83
C ASN A 376 -13.02 -3.64 -7.95
N ARG A 377 -14.18 -4.24 -7.64
CA ARG A 377 -15.19 -4.70 -8.64
C ARG A 377 -15.82 -3.56 -9.44
N ARG A 378 -15.67 -2.34 -8.92
CA ARG A 378 -16.17 -1.06 -9.42
C ARG A 378 -15.36 -0.54 -10.62
N ALA A 379 -14.13 -1.01 -10.80
CA ALA A 379 -13.25 -0.66 -11.91
C ALA A 379 -13.69 -1.31 -13.25
N PHE A 380 -14.74 -2.13 -13.24
CA PHE A 380 -15.21 -2.91 -14.39
C PHE A 380 -16.66 -2.56 -14.74
N ARG A 381 -16.95 -2.51 -16.05
CA ARG A 381 -18.29 -2.39 -16.65
C ARG A 381 -18.89 -3.78 -16.87
N GLN A 382 -20.19 -3.96 -16.59
CA GLN A 382 -20.92 -5.20 -16.87
C GLN A 382 -21.60 -5.18 -18.25
N LYS A 383 -21.76 -6.35 -18.89
CA LYS A 383 -22.31 -6.48 -20.25
C LYS A 383 -23.85 -6.36 -20.31
N ASP A 384 -24.58 -6.46 -19.20
CA ASP A 384 -26.06 -6.54 -19.17
C ASP A 384 -26.78 -5.48 -18.31
N ASN A 385 -28.01 -5.14 -18.72
CA ASN A 385 -28.96 -4.20 -18.09
C ASN A 385 -29.56 -4.68 -16.75
N VAL A 386 -29.05 -5.76 -16.16
CA VAL A 386 -29.52 -6.30 -14.88
C VAL A 386 -28.37 -6.18 -13.87
N VAL A 387 -28.40 -5.12 -13.06
CA VAL A 387 -27.53 -4.98 -11.89
C VAL A 387 -28.03 -5.98 -10.84
N LEU A 388 -27.36 -7.13 -10.73
CA LEU A 388 -27.51 -7.94 -9.51
C LEU A 388 -26.88 -7.14 -8.36
N LEU A 389 -27.71 -6.59 -7.48
CA LEU A 389 -27.32 -5.89 -6.25
C LEU A 389 -26.74 -6.86 -5.21
N SER A 390 -25.78 -7.70 -5.59
CA SER A 390 -24.94 -8.40 -4.61
C SER A 390 -23.86 -7.41 -4.17
N GLY A 391 -23.96 -6.88 -2.95
CA GLY A 391 -23.00 -5.93 -2.41
C GLY A 391 -21.54 -6.41 -2.52
N SER A 392 -20.62 -5.49 -2.80
CA SER A 392 -19.17 -5.70 -2.75
C SER A 392 -18.80 -6.49 -1.49
N ARG A 393 -18.12 -7.62 -1.65
CA ARG A 393 -17.87 -8.53 -0.51
C ARG A 393 -16.59 -8.22 0.27
N ASN A 394 -15.79 -7.24 -0.16
CA ASN A 394 -14.54 -6.78 0.50
C ASN A 394 -13.76 -7.95 1.13
N LEU A 395 -13.54 -9.00 0.34
CA LEU A 395 -12.90 -10.23 0.76
C LEU A 395 -11.39 -10.00 0.94
N THR A 396 -10.75 -10.89 1.70
CA THR A 396 -9.28 -10.94 1.81
C THR A 396 -8.81 -12.30 1.30
N TRP A 397 -7.50 -12.49 1.09
CA TRP A 397 -6.93 -13.79 0.71
C TRP A 397 -7.25 -14.93 1.68
N ALA A 398 -7.72 -14.64 2.90
CA ALA A 398 -8.26 -15.67 3.81
C ALA A 398 -9.53 -16.35 3.27
N HIS A 399 -10.23 -15.72 2.33
CA HIS A 399 -11.42 -16.25 1.66
C HIS A 399 -11.11 -16.81 0.26
N ALA A 400 -9.82 -16.86 -0.13
CA ALA A 400 -9.42 -17.40 -1.41
C ALA A 400 -9.50 -18.93 -1.45
N ALA A 401 -9.74 -19.51 -2.63
CA ALA A 401 -9.74 -20.96 -2.85
C ALA A 401 -8.42 -21.65 -2.46
N ALA A 402 -7.33 -20.89 -2.45
CA ALA A 402 -6.00 -21.32 -2.05
C ALA A 402 -5.20 -20.10 -1.54
N PRO A 403 -4.16 -20.31 -0.72
CA PRO A 403 -3.30 -19.23 -0.28
C PRO A 403 -2.45 -18.69 -1.43
N LEU A 404 -2.23 -17.37 -1.43
CA LEU A 404 -1.19 -16.72 -2.22
C LEU A 404 0.18 -17.09 -1.64
N ASP A 405 1.13 -17.50 -2.48
CA ASP A 405 2.51 -17.77 -2.06
C ASP A 405 3.50 -17.05 -2.98
N VAL A 406 4.10 -15.99 -2.43
CA VAL A 406 5.15 -15.18 -3.07
C VAL A 406 6.53 -15.49 -2.47
N SER A 407 6.66 -16.55 -1.69
CA SER A 407 7.92 -16.87 -1.02
C SER A 407 8.95 -17.39 -2.04
N PRO A 408 10.22 -16.95 -1.95
CA PRO A 408 11.26 -17.41 -2.88
C PRO A 408 11.43 -18.92 -2.87
N GLY A 409 11.30 -19.56 -1.70
CA GLY A 409 11.43 -21.01 -1.54
C GLY A 409 10.39 -21.82 -2.30
N PHE A 410 9.23 -21.23 -2.65
CA PHE A 410 8.19 -21.88 -3.45
C PHE A 410 8.23 -21.44 -4.91
N VAL A 411 8.39 -20.14 -5.19
CA VAL A 411 8.28 -19.59 -6.55
C VAL A 411 9.54 -19.83 -7.38
N GLU A 412 10.73 -19.75 -6.78
CA GLU A 412 11.99 -19.92 -7.50
C GLU A 412 12.14 -21.31 -8.16
N PRO A 413 11.81 -22.44 -7.49
CA PRO A 413 11.78 -23.74 -8.14
C PRO A 413 10.87 -23.82 -9.37
N LEU A 414 9.65 -23.25 -9.28
CA LEU A 414 8.70 -23.20 -10.39
C LEU A 414 9.27 -22.40 -11.57
N PHE A 415 9.78 -21.19 -11.29
CA PHE A 415 10.44 -20.35 -12.28
C PHE A 415 11.58 -21.09 -12.98
N ARG A 416 12.49 -21.72 -12.23
CA ARG A 416 13.64 -22.45 -12.77
C ARG A 416 13.21 -23.64 -13.63
N GLN A 417 12.16 -24.36 -13.22
CA GLN A 417 11.61 -25.47 -13.99
C GLN A 417 11.03 -24.99 -15.33
N ILE A 418 10.26 -23.91 -15.33
CA ILE A 418 9.66 -23.32 -16.53
C ILE A 418 10.75 -22.77 -17.47
N ALA A 419 11.76 -22.08 -16.93
CA ALA A 419 12.90 -21.59 -17.71
C ALA A 419 13.72 -22.73 -18.35
N ALA A 420 13.99 -23.81 -17.60
CA ALA A 420 14.70 -24.97 -18.13
C ALA A 420 13.91 -25.66 -19.25
N ARG A 421 12.59 -25.74 -19.11
CA ARG A 421 11.70 -26.24 -20.16
C ARG A 421 11.74 -25.35 -21.40
N ALA A 422 11.68 -24.03 -21.22
CA ALA A 422 11.74 -23.06 -22.32
C ALA A 422 13.04 -23.20 -23.13
N ALA A 423 14.17 -23.35 -22.43
CA ALA A 423 15.47 -23.60 -23.03
C ALA A 423 15.51 -24.93 -23.80
N ALA A 424 14.93 -26.00 -23.25
CA ALA A 424 14.85 -27.30 -23.92
C ALA A 424 13.96 -27.27 -25.19
N ALA A 425 12.93 -26.43 -25.20
CA ALA A 425 12.06 -26.21 -26.36
C ALA A 425 12.66 -25.26 -27.41
N GLY A 426 13.79 -24.61 -27.12
CA GLY A 426 14.49 -23.72 -28.04
C GLY A 426 13.81 -22.35 -28.24
N HIS A 427 13.05 -21.86 -27.25
CA HIS A 427 12.47 -20.53 -27.32
C HIS A 427 13.57 -19.45 -27.27
N ALA A 428 13.45 -18.46 -28.17
CA ALA A 428 14.37 -17.33 -28.20
C ALA A 428 14.08 -16.34 -27.04
N PRO A 429 15.11 -15.68 -26.50
CA PRO A 429 14.94 -14.57 -25.56
C PRO A 429 14.07 -13.46 -26.16
N GLN A 430 13.14 -12.95 -25.36
CA GLN A 430 12.23 -11.85 -25.70
C GLN A 430 12.66 -10.50 -25.09
N ALA A 431 13.68 -10.50 -24.21
CA ALA A 431 14.25 -9.30 -23.63
C ALA A 431 15.78 -9.33 -23.65
N GLU A 432 16.41 -8.16 -23.67
CA GLU A 432 17.86 -8.01 -23.56
C GLU A 432 18.34 -8.22 -22.12
N THR A 433 19.54 -8.78 -21.95
CA THR A 433 20.14 -8.95 -20.62
C THR A 433 20.62 -7.62 -20.07
N THR A 434 20.01 -7.18 -18.97
CA THR A 434 20.42 -5.99 -18.24
C THR A 434 21.77 -6.17 -17.57
N ALA A 435 22.69 -5.24 -17.76
CA ALA A 435 23.99 -5.26 -17.09
C ALA A 435 23.84 -4.87 -15.60
N LEU A 436 24.43 -5.68 -14.72
CA LEU A 436 24.41 -5.48 -13.27
C LEU A 436 25.78 -5.05 -12.74
N THR A 437 25.80 -4.32 -11.63
CA THR A 437 27.01 -3.95 -10.88
C THR A 437 26.80 -4.04 -9.38
N ASP A 438 27.82 -4.44 -8.63
CA ASP A 438 27.80 -4.40 -7.15
C ASP A 438 28.23 -3.03 -6.60
N GLU A 439 28.65 -2.10 -7.46
CA GLU A 439 29.12 -0.78 -7.05
C GLU A 439 27.94 0.13 -6.70
N ALA A 440 27.76 0.40 -5.40
CA ALA A 440 26.68 1.25 -4.89
C ALA A 440 26.82 2.74 -5.24
N ASP A 441 27.97 3.20 -5.75
CA ASP A 441 28.26 4.63 -5.93
C ASP A 441 28.07 5.47 -4.65
N LEU A 442 28.41 4.86 -3.50
CA LEU A 442 28.11 5.43 -2.19
C LEU A 442 28.86 6.75 -1.94
N HIS A 443 28.11 7.84 -1.76
CA HIS A 443 28.62 9.16 -1.40
C HIS A 443 27.64 9.89 -0.48
N LEU A 444 28.08 11.01 0.11
CA LEU A 444 27.16 11.90 0.84
C LEU A 444 26.90 13.17 0.05
N MET A 445 25.72 13.75 0.22
CA MET A 445 25.36 15.06 -0.30
C MET A 445 24.94 15.99 0.84
N THR A 446 25.45 17.22 0.86
CA THR A 446 25.02 18.23 1.83
C THR A 446 23.70 18.88 1.41
N GLN A 447 23.04 19.61 2.33
CA GLN A 447 21.86 20.41 2.00
C GLN A 447 22.11 21.45 0.89
N ALA A 448 23.36 21.90 0.71
CA ALA A 448 23.75 22.83 -0.35
C ALA A 448 24.05 22.12 -1.70
N GLY A 449 23.83 20.81 -1.79
CA GLY A 449 24.10 20.01 -2.98
C GLY A 449 25.58 19.65 -3.19
N ALA A 450 26.45 19.90 -2.22
CA ALA A 450 27.86 19.56 -2.35
C ALA A 450 28.09 18.07 -2.09
N ILE A 451 28.85 17.41 -2.97
CA ILE A 451 29.18 16.00 -2.86
C ILE A 451 30.40 15.81 -1.94
N ILE A 452 30.26 14.91 -0.96
CA ILE A 452 31.35 14.44 -0.10
C ILE A 452 31.64 12.99 -0.50
N HIS A 453 32.79 12.80 -1.13
CA HIS A 453 33.25 11.47 -1.53
C HIS A 453 33.74 10.66 -0.32
N LYS A 454 33.55 9.35 -0.41
CA LYS A 454 34.09 8.36 0.52
C LYS A 454 35.61 8.49 0.60
N MET A 455 36.15 8.71 1.79
CA MET A 455 37.60 8.74 2.02
C MET A 455 38.18 7.33 1.96
N ARG A 456 37.49 6.37 2.57
CA ARG A 456 37.94 4.98 2.70
C ARG A 456 36.75 4.06 2.88
N GLU A 457 36.91 2.84 2.42
CA GLU A 457 36.06 1.71 2.78
C GLU A 457 36.93 0.55 3.28
N ALA A 458 36.52 -0.11 4.36
CA ALA A 458 37.16 -1.34 4.82
C ALA A 458 36.19 -2.15 5.70
N ASN A 459 36.09 -3.46 5.45
CA ASN A 459 35.32 -4.42 6.26
C ASN A 459 33.86 -3.98 6.50
N GLY A 460 33.18 -3.47 5.47
CA GLY A 460 31.79 -2.98 5.57
C GLY A 460 31.64 -1.57 6.15
N PHE A 461 32.73 -0.90 6.54
CA PHE A 461 32.68 0.47 7.04
C PHE A 461 33.08 1.48 5.97
N ALA A 462 32.21 2.45 5.69
CA ALA A 462 32.46 3.59 4.82
C ALA A 462 32.71 4.86 5.64
N PHE A 463 33.77 5.59 5.31
CA PHE A 463 34.25 6.75 6.06
C PHE A 463 34.19 8.04 5.24
N PHE A 464 33.66 9.11 5.83
CA PHE A 464 33.46 10.41 5.17
C PHE A 464 33.93 11.56 6.06
N MET A 465 34.60 12.55 5.48
CA MET A 465 34.94 13.79 6.18
C MET A 465 33.82 14.80 6.03
N ILE A 466 33.25 15.23 7.16
CA ILE A 466 32.18 16.20 7.18
C ILE A 466 32.75 17.59 7.53
N PRO A 467 32.61 18.59 6.64
CA PRO A 467 33.02 19.97 6.90
C PRO A 467 32.36 20.58 8.15
N PRO A 468 32.94 21.63 8.75
CA PRO A 468 32.29 22.35 9.85
C PRO A 468 30.99 23.00 9.38
N GLY A 469 29.99 23.08 10.26
CA GLY A 469 28.70 23.73 9.96
C GLY A 469 27.72 22.92 9.10
N VAL A 470 28.06 21.69 8.70
CA VAL A 470 27.11 20.78 8.03
C VAL A 470 26.34 19.99 9.10
N GLU A 471 25.06 20.29 9.27
CA GLU A 471 24.19 19.65 10.28
C GLU A 471 23.44 18.44 9.73
N THR A 472 23.22 18.37 8.41
CA THR A 472 22.50 17.27 7.78
C THR A 472 23.20 16.85 6.49
N VAL A 473 23.21 15.54 6.23
CA VAL A 473 23.71 14.96 4.99
C VAL A 473 22.71 13.93 4.47
N ARG A 474 22.68 13.71 3.16
CA ARG A 474 21.97 12.60 2.53
C ARG A 474 22.97 11.53 2.11
N ILE A 475 22.69 10.27 2.43
CA ILE A 475 23.40 9.10 1.92
C ILE A 475 22.86 8.83 0.52
N MET A 476 23.76 8.92 -0.46
CA MET A 476 23.44 8.71 -1.86
C MET A 476 24.01 7.39 -2.33
N SER A 477 23.19 6.56 -2.96
CA SER A 477 23.63 5.32 -3.62
C SER A 477 22.80 5.05 -4.88
N ARG A 478 23.29 4.16 -5.73
CA ARG A 478 22.45 3.46 -6.70
C ARG A 478 21.34 2.70 -5.99
N THR A 479 20.27 2.45 -6.72
CA THR A 479 19.11 1.69 -6.27
C THR A 479 18.73 0.64 -7.29
N SER A 480 18.07 -0.40 -6.81
CA SER A 480 17.50 -1.45 -7.65
C SER A 480 16.40 -2.18 -6.90
N ARG A 481 15.47 -2.77 -7.65
CA ARG A 481 14.48 -3.67 -7.08
C ARG A 481 15.04 -5.09 -7.04
N PRO A 482 14.97 -5.80 -5.90
CA PRO A 482 15.34 -7.21 -5.84
C PRO A 482 14.64 -8.08 -6.90
N SER A 483 13.39 -7.76 -7.23
CA SER A 483 12.63 -8.38 -8.33
C SER A 483 13.32 -8.27 -9.70
N ASP A 484 14.11 -7.23 -9.93
CA ASP A 484 14.81 -6.98 -11.21
C ASP A 484 16.21 -7.57 -11.25
N THR A 485 16.89 -7.67 -10.10
CA THR A 485 18.33 -7.97 -10.06
C THR A 485 18.66 -9.34 -9.46
N ILE A 486 17.83 -9.84 -8.54
CA ILE A 486 17.90 -11.23 -8.07
C ILE A 486 17.06 -12.11 -8.99
N GLY A 487 15.84 -11.67 -9.30
CA GLY A 487 14.96 -12.31 -10.25
C GLY A 487 13.48 -12.09 -9.93
N PRO A 488 12.58 -12.33 -10.90
CA PRO A 488 11.16 -12.00 -10.78
C PRO A 488 10.43 -12.86 -9.73
N TYR A 489 11.00 -14.00 -9.34
CA TYR A 489 10.51 -14.84 -8.25
C TYR A 489 10.70 -14.23 -6.84
N ILE A 490 11.23 -13.01 -6.77
CA ILE A 490 11.28 -12.17 -5.56
C ILE A 490 10.22 -11.07 -5.66
N ASP A 491 9.34 -10.97 -4.67
CA ASP A 491 8.25 -9.98 -4.66
C ASP A 491 8.64 -8.61 -4.06
N ASP A 492 9.89 -8.46 -3.61
CA ASP A 492 10.38 -7.18 -3.13
C ASP A 492 10.66 -6.25 -4.32
N ARG A 493 9.72 -5.33 -4.55
CA ARG A 493 9.74 -4.31 -5.60
C ARG A 493 10.29 -2.95 -5.12
N ARG A 494 10.78 -2.84 -3.88
CA ARG A 494 11.30 -1.57 -3.36
C ARG A 494 12.61 -1.17 -4.05
N GLN A 495 12.82 0.12 -4.26
CA GLN A 495 14.08 0.66 -4.79
C GLN A 495 15.15 0.70 -3.69
N LEU A 496 15.83 -0.43 -3.45
CA LEU A 496 16.77 -0.55 -2.34
C LEU A 496 18.15 -0.02 -2.72
N GLY A 497 18.68 0.88 -1.87
CA GLY A 497 20.05 1.38 -1.94
C GLY A 497 21.02 0.50 -1.16
N VAL A 498 21.46 0.95 0.02
CA VAL A 498 22.33 0.22 0.94
C VAL A 498 21.65 -0.08 2.28
N LEU A 499 21.98 -1.23 2.88
CA LEU A 499 21.51 -1.62 4.20
C LEU A 499 22.48 -1.10 5.27
N VAL A 500 22.04 -0.11 6.04
CA VAL A 500 22.88 0.53 7.06
C VAL A 500 22.51 0.01 8.44
N LYS A 501 23.52 -0.43 9.18
CA LYS A 501 23.37 -0.89 10.57
C LYS A 501 23.67 0.23 11.55
N ASP A 502 24.92 0.68 11.56
CA ASP A 502 25.42 1.65 12.54
C ASP A 502 25.93 2.91 11.86
N ILE A 503 25.59 4.07 12.43
CA ILE A 503 26.09 5.38 12.02
C ILE A 503 26.82 5.99 13.23
N ARG A 504 28.08 6.37 13.05
CA ARG A 504 28.89 7.00 14.10
C ARG A 504 29.59 8.23 13.58
N LEU A 505 29.46 9.34 14.31
CA LEU A 505 30.21 10.56 14.03
C LEU A 505 31.29 10.77 15.09
N PHE A 506 32.52 11.01 14.63
CA PHE A 506 33.65 11.36 15.47
C PHE A 506 33.99 12.83 15.29
N GLU A 507 33.97 13.61 16.37
CA GLU A 507 34.32 15.03 16.40
C GLU A 507 35.24 15.32 17.59
N GLY A 508 36.46 15.80 17.31
CA GLY A 508 37.48 15.97 18.34
C GLY A 508 37.82 14.65 19.03
N SER A 509 37.60 14.58 20.35
CA SER A 509 37.77 13.36 21.16
C SER A 509 36.45 12.63 21.45
N VAL A 510 35.34 13.06 20.85
CA VAL A 510 34.00 12.51 21.11
C VAL A 510 33.57 11.65 19.94
N ALA A 511 33.06 10.45 20.24
CA ALA A 511 32.37 9.59 19.29
C ALA A 511 30.90 9.53 19.70
N ARG A 512 29.99 9.90 18.80
CA ARG A 512 28.54 9.83 19.02
C ARG A 512 27.88 8.86 18.05
N PRO A 513 27.03 7.94 18.54
CA PRO A 513 26.15 7.18 17.66
C PRO A 513 25.04 8.09 17.14
N ILE A 514 24.65 7.89 15.88
CA ILE A 514 23.44 8.46 15.29
C ILE A 514 22.51 7.28 15.06
N THR A 515 21.36 7.29 15.72
CA THR A 515 20.39 6.18 15.71
C THR A 515 19.03 6.63 15.18
N THR A 516 18.95 7.81 14.56
CA THR A 516 17.69 8.35 14.00
C THR A 516 17.14 7.44 12.91
N HIS A 517 18.00 6.78 12.13
CA HIS A 517 17.61 5.75 11.16
C HIS A 517 17.06 4.47 11.82
N LEU A 518 17.16 4.30 13.14
CA LEU A 518 16.59 3.16 13.87
C LEU A 518 15.35 3.55 14.70
N ALA A 519 14.94 4.82 14.65
CA ALA A 519 13.71 5.26 15.31
C ALA A 519 12.47 4.68 14.60
N ASN A 520 11.32 4.69 15.30
CA ASN A 520 10.04 4.26 14.72
C ASN A 520 9.66 5.13 13.50
N GLU A 521 9.87 6.45 13.62
CA GLU A 521 9.77 7.39 12.51
C GLU A 521 11.20 7.73 12.06
N ALA A 522 11.66 7.03 11.03
CA ALA A 522 12.96 7.34 10.43
C ALA A 522 12.86 8.61 9.57
N PRO A 523 13.97 9.35 9.40
CA PRO A 523 14.01 10.48 8.48
C PRO A 523 13.67 10.09 7.03
N GLU A 524 13.41 11.09 6.18
CA GLU A 524 13.18 10.91 4.75
C GLU A 524 14.27 10.04 4.09
N GLY A 525 13.85 9.11 3.23
CA GLY A 525 14.71 8.23 2.43
C GLY A 525 15.16 6.93 3.11
N TRP A 526 14.53 6.57 4.23
CA TRP A 526 14.76 5.33 4.94
C TRP A 526 13.51 4.43 4.92
N TYR A 527 13.65 3.17 4.49
CA TYR A 527 12.52 2.22 4.45
C TYR A 527 12.23 1.58 5.81
N ASP A 528 10.98 1.26 6.10
CA ASP A 528 10.62 0.33 7.18
C ASP A 528 10.88 -1.12 6.78
N GLY A 529 11.17 -1.96 7.77
CA GLY A 529 11.85 -3.25 7.60
C GLY A 529 11.23 -4.23 6.61
N TRP A 530 12.10 -4.97 5.90
CA TRP A 530 12.01 -6.43 5.69
C TRP A 530 13.31 -6.87 4.99
N TYR A 531 14.42 -6.93 5.75
CA TYR A 531 15.66 -7.68 5.49
C TYR A 531 16.70 -7.28 6.53
N ALA A 532 16.38 -7.41 7.82
CA ALA A 532 17.43 -7.43 8.83
C ALA A 532 17.97 -8.86 8.84
N PRO A 533 19.18 -9.14 8.30
CA PRO A 533 19.82 -10.42 8.54
C PRO A 533 19.99 -10.54 10.07
N GLU A 534 19.13 -11.36 10.69
CA GLU A 534 19.19 -11.78 12.10
C GLU A 534 19.13 -10.65 13.15
N ASN A 535 17.99 -10.37 13.80
CA ASN A 535 17.86 -9.64 15.09
C ASN A 535 18.72 -8.38 15.35
N VAL A 536 19.36 -7.81 14.33
CA VAL A 536 20.29 -6.69 14.43
C VAL A 536 19.58 -5.46 13.87
N PRO A 537 19.43 -4.38 14.66
CA PRO A 537 18.83 -3.14 14.18
C PRO A 537 19.59 -2.59 12.97
N CYS A 538 18.96 -2.59 11.81
CA CYS A 538 19.48 -2.05 10.56
C CYS A 538 18.33 -1.61 9.66
N ARG A 539 18.61 -0.74 8.68
CA ARG A 539 17.59 -0.15 7.81
C ARG A 539 18.10 0.10 6.39
N TRP A 540 17.28 -0.21 5.40
CA TRP A 540 17.57 0.08 3.99
C TRP A 540 17.34 1.55 3.67
N THR A 541 18.23 2.13 2.87
CA THR A 541 18.02 3.44 2.22
C THR A 541 17.22 3.29 0.93
N ASP A 542 16.48 4.32 0.52
CA ASP A 542 15.86 4.45 -0.81
C ASP A 542 16.81 5.03 -1.88
N GLY A 543 18.10 5.12 -1.55
CA GLY A 543 19.14 5.74 -2.37
C GLY A 543 19.39 7.22 -2.05
N GLN A 544 18.57 7.88 -1.23
CA GLN A 544 18.71 9.30 -0.86
C GLN A 544 18.42 9.58 0.63
N ALA A 545 18.91 8.72 1.52
CA ALA A 545 18.52 8.70 2.92
C ALA A 545 19.10 9.85 3.76
N THR A 546 18.26 10.58 4.48
CA THR A 546 18.65 11.74 5.28
C THR A 546 19.22 11.33 6.63
N VAL A 547 20.38 11.89 6.99
CA VAL A 547 21.03 11.72 8.30
C VAL A 547 21.21 13.07 8.95
N ASP A 548 20.49 13.27 10.05
CA ASP A 548 20.72 14.40 10.94
C ASP A 548 21.95 14.15 11.80
N LEU A 549 22.95 15.02 11.65
CA LEU A 549 24.15 14.99 12.47
C LEU A 549 23.91 15.74 13.78
N GLY A 550 22.85 16.53 13.93
CA GLY A 550 22.56 17.33 15.13
C GLY A 550 23.57 18.45 15.37
N PRO A 551 23.59 19.08 16.56
CA PRO A 551 24.50 20.19 16.86
C PRO A 551 25.97 19.79 16.71
N ARG A 552 26.78 20.64 16.07
CA ARG A 552 28.19 20.41 15.76
C ARG A 552 29.09 21.55 16.21
N HIS A 553 30.37 21.25 16.38
CA HIS A 553 31.34 22.30 16.67
C HIS A 553 31.50 23.20 15.43
N PRO A 554 31.42 24.54 15.56
CA PRO A 554 31.37 25.45 14.41
C PRO A 554 32.63 25.46 13.54
N THR A 555 33.74 24.89 14.03
CA THR A 555 35.06 24.95 13.37
C THR A 555 35.76 23.60 13.19
N LEU A 556 35.23 22.49 13.74
CA LEU A 556 35.89 21.19 13.64
C LEU A 556 35.32 20.35 12.50
N MET A 557 36.20 19.62 11.83
CA MET A 557 35.80 18.56 10.91
C MET A 557 35.29 17.35 11.72
N GLY A 558 34.29 16.67 11.18
CA GLY A 558 33.81 15.39 11.69
C GLY A 558 34.23 14.24 10.77
N LEU A 559 34.42 13.05 11.34
CA LEU A 559 34.54 11.81 10.58
C LEU A 559 33.24 11.03 10.77
N LEU A 560 32.46 10.86 9.71
CA LEU A 560 31.26 10.02 9.72
C LEU A 560 31.65 8.61 9.26
N CYS A 561 31.19 7.61 10.00
CA CYS A 561 31.38 6.20 9.73
C CYS A 561 30.02 5.53 9.59
N LEU A 562 29.81 4.85 8.47
CA LEU A 562 28.61 4.06 8.16
C LEU A 562 29.00 2.58 8.13
N GLU A 563 28.29 1.71 8.85
CA GLU A 563 28.40 0.25 8.73
C GLU A 563 27.34 -0.26 7.75
N ILE A 564 27.81 -0.73 6.59
CA ILE A 564 26.99 -1.25 5.50
C ILE A 564 27.00 -2.78 5.57
N LEU A 565 25.82 -3.39 5.68
CA LEU A 565 25.66 -4.85 5.75
C LEU A 565 25.41 -5.50 4.38
N ALA A 566 24.71 -4.79 3.50
CA ALA A 566 24.33 -5.28 2.18
C ALA A 566 24.06 -4.11 1.22
N GLY A 567 24.07 -4.42 -0.07
CA GLY A 567 23.75 -3.50 -1.16
C GLY A 567 23.89 -4.24 -2.49
N GLY A 568 23.16 -3.79 -3.50
CA GLY A 568 23.19 -4.36 -4.85
C GLY A 568 22.70 -5.82 -4.92
N PRO A 569 22.83 -6.46 -6.10
CA PRO A 569 23.36 -5.88 -7.35
C PRO A 569 22.42 -4.81 -7.92
N TYR A 570 22.99 -3.80 -8.60
CA TYR A 570 22.29 -2.65 -9.17
C TYR A 570 22.24 -2.70 -10.70
N VAL A 571 21.16 -2.18 -11.29
CA VAL A 571 21.00 -2.04 -12.74
C VAL A 571 21.86 -0.89 -13.26
N ILE A 572 22.71 -1.15 -14.25
CA ILE A 572 23.44 -0.09 -14.96
C ILE A 572 22.52 0.50 -16.03
N ARG A 573 21.86 1.61 -15.71
CA ARG A 573 21.16 2.41 -16.72
C ARG A 573 22.22 3.14 -17.56
N SER A 574 22.31 2.82 -18.84
CA SER A 574 23.11 3.63 -19.78
C SER A 574 22.56 5.05 -19.75
N ALA A 575 23.40 6.05 -19.47
CA ALA A 575 22.97 7.45 -19.53
C ALA A 575 22.34 7.72 -20.90
N PRO A 576 21.23 8.49 -20.99
CA PRO A 576 20.67 8.87 -22.26
C PRO A 576 21.77 9.52 -23.09
N GLN A 577 22.09 8.93 -24.24
CA GLN A 577 22.95 9.60 -25.22
C GLN A 577 22.30 10.96 -25.50
N PRO A 578 23.02 12.08 -25.34
CA PRO A 578 22.49 13.36 -25.78
C PRO A 578 22.12 13.19 -27.25
N GLN A 579 20.84 13.36 -27.56
CA GLN A 579 20.37 13.38 -28.95
C GLN A 579 21.26 14.36 -29.69
N SER A 580 22.05 13.84 -30.63
CA SER A 580 22.81 14.68 -31.53
C SER A 580 21.79 15.51 -32.29
N LEU A 581 21.67 16.78 -31.94
CA LEU A 581 21.05 17.77 -32.79
C LEU A 581 21.94 17.91 -34.04
N THR A 582 21.75 17.01 -35.00
CA THR A 582 22.16 17.25 -36.37
C THR A 582 21.03 18.02 -37.04
N ALA A 583 21.34 19.28 -37.34
CA ALA A 583 20.54 20.22 -38.13
C ALA A 583 20.27 19.72 -39.55
#